data_AF-A0A2M3Z9U9-F1
#
_entry.id   AF-A0A2M3Z9U9-F1
#
_cell.length_a   1.000
_cell.length_b   1.000
_cell.length_c   1.000
_cell.angle_alpha   90.00
_cell.angle_beta   90.00
_cell.angle_gamma   90.00
#
_symmetry.space_group_name_H-M   'P 1'
#
loop_
_entity.id
_entity.type
_entity.pdbx_description
1 polymer ?
#
loop_
_entity_poly.entity_id
_entity_poly.type
_entity_poly.pdbx_seq_one_letter_code
_entity_poly.pdbx_strand_id
1 'polypeptide(L)'
;MDPSGGAQPFEGKLFLHTIDLRDEQEEKYMRAYRSFEEITAGLSDEDFHDLLSTQVSNERQHEEISLALVYIILTDPSAAAKTYRDLTLLTRDGLFFVTNNLAMLVADKYHRLTDMGRKQMLWLLRELIKNQVMNVDNLAWNILRQASGGDISPKNIAHIESLLDIFSEHRSWLEKDQFLVGTVAYTFVRLIEDHSGPQFVHLRNREVKFVIGLIRDRFTDIIPLGREFVRLLQNVTRIPEFDQLWKDMLFNPRSLCPTFNGVWQLLQTRTSRRFLRGRLTPDIERKVHFLTSSVKFGNQKRYQDWFQERYFTTPESQSLRSDLIRFIISAIHPTNDMLCSDIIPRWAIIGWLLTSCTNAVALANAKLALFYDWLFFDPMKDNIMNVEPGILVMYHSIKNHPLVSCTLLDFLCRIIKNFYPKWEDRIRAGIYNSLRKILEMKVIPNLGPLFDSPKLDRDLKAMLRENFREFCCTNVPPNNIYQQQQQQ
;
A
#
# COMPACT_ATOMS: atom_id res chain seq x y z
N MET A 1 -38.36 -42.65 -21.17
CA MET A 1 -37.94 -42.59 -19.76
C MET A 1 -36.44 -42.76 -19.76
N ASP A 2 -35.73 -41.65 -19.66
CA ASP A 2 -34.28 -41.60 -19.60
C ASP A 2 -33.88 -41.65 -18.12
N PRO A 3 -33.20 -42.70 -17.63
CA PRO A 3 -32.85 -42.83 -16.23
C PRO A 3 -31.52 -42.15 -15.96
N SER A 4 -31.48 -40.84 -16.15
CA SER A 4 -30.40 -40.00 -15.65
C SER A 4 -31.03 -38.82 -14.92
N GLY A 5 -31.36 -39.06 -13.64
CA GLY A 5 -31.66 -37.99 -12.71
C GLY A 5 -30.42 -37.10 -12.62
N GLY A 6 -30.38 -36.06 -13.44
CA GLY A 6 -29.30 -35.09 -13.47
C GLY A 6 -29.18 -34.45 -12.09
N ALA A 7 -28.18 -34.86 -11.32
CA ALA A 7 -27.77 -34.11 -10.15
C ALA A 7 -27.51 -32.68 -10.62
N GLN A 8 -28.25 -31.71 -10.06
CA GLN A 8 -27.99 -30.31 -10.34
C GLN A 8 -26.49 -30.05 -10.11
N PRO A 9 -25.79 -29.38 -11.05
CA PRO A 9 -24.37 -29.16 -10.90
C PRO A 9 -24.15 -28.33 -9.63
N PHE A 10 -23.57 -28.93 -8.59
CA PHE A 10 -23.35 -28.25 -7.31
C PHE A 10 -22.62 -26.92 -7.56
N GLU A 11 -23.30 -25.83 -7.19
CA GLU A 11 -22.87 -24.45 -7.38
C GLU A 11 -21.98 -24.03 -6.20
N GLY A 12 -20.83 -23.41 -6.53
CA GLY A 12 -19.91 -22.89 -5.52
C GLY A 12 -20.56 -21.78 -4.71
N LYS A 13 -20.34 -21.78 -3.39
CA LYS A 13 -20.88 -20.77 -2.46
C LYS A 13 -19.82 -19.78 -1.98
N LEU A 14 -18.54 -19.99 -2.34
CA LEU A 14 -17.43 -19.25 -1.78
C LEU A 14 -17.12 -18.00 -2.61
N PHE A 15 -17.17 -18.09 -3.94
CA PHE A 15 -16.94 -16.98 -4.84
C PHE A 15 -18.23 -16.43 -5.44
N LEU A 16 -18.19 -15.15 -5.81
CA LEU A 16 -19.22 -14.49 -6.59
C LEU A 16 -19.28 -15.13 -7.97
N HIS A 17 -20.47 -15.53 -8.42
CA HIS A 17 -20.66 -16.07 -9.77
C HIS A 17 -20.28 -15.03 -10.83
N THR A 18 -19.34 -15.40 -11.70
CA THR A 18 -18.97 -14.63 -12.88
C THR A 18 -19.43 -15.36 -14.14
N ILE A 19 -19.54 -14.63 -15.25
CA ILE A 19 -19.84 -15.19 -16.58
C ILE A 19 -18.71 -16.14 -17.08
N ASP A 20 -17.54 -16.08 -16.44
CA ASP A 20 -16.35 -16.84 -16.79
C ASP A 20 -16.39 -18.33 -16.37
N LEU A 21 -15.39 -19.08 -16.87
CA LEU A 21 -14.98 -20.41 -16.40
C LEU A 21 -14.90 -20.46 -14.86
N ARG A 22 -15.31 -21.60 -14.29
CA ARG A 22 -15.22 -21.86 -12.85
C ARG A 22 -13.77 -21.71 -12.37
N ASP A 23 -13.60 -21.06 -11.22
CA ASP A 23 -12.27 -20.78 -10.67
C ASP A 23 -11.65 -22.08 -10.12
N GLU A 24 -10.47 -22.47 -10.61
CA GLU A 24 -9.78 -23.70 -10.20
C GLU A 24 -9.60 -23.82 -8.68
N GLN A 25 -9.40 -22.68 -7.99
CA GLN A 25 -9.25 -22.65 -6.55
C GLN A 25 -10.57 -22.99 -5.85
N GLU A 26 -11.69 -22.44 -6.32
CA GLU A 26 -13.01 -22.78 -5.77
C GLU A 26 -13.35 -24.24 -6.05
N GLU A 27 -13.07 -24.73 -7.26
CA GLU A 27 -13.26 -26.14 -7.60
C GLU A 27 -12.44 -27.08 -6.72
N LYS A 28 -11.25 -26.66 -6.26
CA LYS A 28 -10.46 -27.41 -5.27
C LYS A 28 -11.21 -27.56 -3.95
N TYR A 29 -11.76 -26.47 -3.40
CA TYR A 29 -12.56 -26.54 -2.16
C TYR A 29 -13.84 -27.34 -2.35
N MET A 30 -14.53 -27.16 -3.48
CA MET A 30 -15.78 -27.87 -3.76
C MET A 30 -15.56 -29.38 -3.90
N ARG A 31 -14.47 -29.81 -4.56
CA ARG A 31 -14.10 -31.23 -4.65
C ARG A 31 -13.80 -31.82 -3.27
N ALA A 32 -12.98 -31.12 -2.48
CA ALA A 32 -12.69 -31.52 -1.12
C ALA A 32 -13.97 -31.66 -0.28
N TYR A 33 -14.87 -30.68 -0.35
CA TYR A 33 -16.15 -30.69 0.36
C TYR A 33 -17.05 -31.85 -0.06
N ARG A 34 -17.20 -32.13 -1.35
CA ARG A 34 -18.03 -33.27 -1.83
C ARG A 34 -17.48 -34.61 -1.33
N SER A 35 -16.16 -34.82 -1.45
CA SER A 35 -15.54 -36.06 -0.95
C SER A 35 -15.71 -36.19 0.57
N PHE A 36 -15.62 -35.09 1.31
CA PHE A 36 -15.88 -35.06 2.74
C PHE A 36 -17.34 -35.41 3.07
N GLU A 37 -18.33 -34.85 2.37
CA GLU A 37 -19.75 -35.21 2.54
C GLU A 37 -20.01 -36.69 2.25
N GLU A 38 -19.45 -37.23 1.18
CA GLU A 38 -19.61 -38.65 0.81
C GLU A 38 -19.07 -39.59 1.89
N ILE A 39 -17.93 -39.26 2.52
CA ILE A 39 -17.28 -40.12 3.52
C ILE A 39 -17.95 -39.98 4.90
N THR A 40 -18.55 -38.83 5.20
CA THR A 40 -19.13 -38.52 6.51
C THR A 40 -20.66 -38.67 6.59
N ALA A 41 -21.31 -38.91 5.45
CA ALA A 41 -22.74 -39.09 5.37
C ALA A 41 -23.24 -40.22 6.29
N GLY A 42 -24.15 -39.86 7.21
CA GLY A 42 -24.83 -40.82 8.08
C GLY A 42 -23.98 -41.35 9.25
N LEU A 43 -22.78 -40.82 9.47
CA LEU A 43 -21.97 -41.17 10.64
C LEU A 43 -22.52 -40.56 11.92
N SER A 44 -22.35 -41.27 13.04
CA SER A 44 -22.47 -40.67 14.37
C SER A 44 -21.28 -39.74 14.65
N ASP A 45 -21.38 -38.86 15.66
CA ASP A 45 -20.26 -37.98 16.03
C ASP A 45 -19.00 -38.79 16.45
N GLU A 46 -19.18 -39.98 17.04
CA GLU A 46 -18.07 -40.87 17.45
C GLU A 46 -17.41 -41.52 16.22
N ASP A 47 -18.22 -42.15 15.35
CA ASP A 47 -17.72 -42.76 14.11
C ASP A 47 -17.04 -41.74 13.19
N PHE A 48 -17.55 -40.51 13.18
CA PHE A 48 -16.98 -39.38 12.45
C PHE A 48 -15.55 -39.09 12.91
N HIS A 49 -15.33 -38.95 14.22
CA HIS A 49 -14.00 -38.62 14.74
C HIS A 49 -13.01 -39.77 14.57
N ASP A 50 -13.44 -41.02 14.77
CA ASP A 50 -12.56 -42.19 14.61
C ASP A 50 -12.12 -42.39 13.15
N LEU A 51 -13.08 -42.29 12.22
CA LEU A 51 -12.79 -42.41 10.79
C LEU A 51 -11.85 -41.30 10.32
N LEU A 52 -12.19 -40.04 10.60
CA LEU A 52 -11.40 -38.92 10.12
C LEU A 52 -10.02 -38.87 10.76
N SER A 53 -9.89 -39.18 12.05
CA SER A 53 -8.57 -39.27 12.72
C SER A 53 -7.66 -40.31 12.06
N THR A 54 -8.24 -41.39 11.53
CA THR A 54 -7.50 -42.39 10.77
C THR A 54 -7.07 -41.83 9.40
N GLN A 55 -7.99 -41.21 8.66
CA GLN A 55 -7.73 -40.67 7.31
C GLN A 55 -6.66 -39.55 7.33
N VAL A 56 -6.72 -38.63 8.30
CA VAL A 56 -5.72 -37.53 8.42
C VAL A 56 -4.31 -38.01 8.75
N SER A 57 -4.10 -39.31 8.97
CA SER A 57 -2.75 -39.90 9.01
C SER A 57 -2.07 -39.92 7.64
N ASN A 58 -2.83 -39.85 6.56
CA ASN A 58 -2.30 -39.61 5.22
C ASN A 58 -2.27 -38.10 4.93
N GLU A 59 -1.11 -37.58 4.54
CA GLU A 59 -0.91 -36.14 4.32
C GLU A 59 -1.87 -35.54 3.27
N ARG A 60 -2.11 -36.26 2.17
CA ARG A 60 -3.03 -35.79 1.12
C ARG A 60 -4.48 -35.73 1.62
N GLN A 61 -4.90 -36.73 2.38
CA GLN A 61 -6.23 -36.75 2.98
C GLN A 61 -6.37 -35.68 4.07
N HIS A 62 -5.31 -35.43 4.85
CA HIS A 62 -5.26 -34.32 5.80
C HIS A 62 -5.49 -32.97 5.12
N GLU A 63 -4.83 -32.70 3.99
CA GLU A 63 -5.07 -31.47 3.22
C GLU A 63 -6.49 -31.39 2.66
N GLU A 64 -6.99 -32.47 2.04
CA GLU A 64 -8.33 -32.53 1.44
C GLU A 64 -9.43 -32.31 2.51
N ILE A 65 -9.34 -32.99 3.65
CA ILE A 65 -10.27 -32.81 4.78
C ILE A 65 -10.18 -31.40 5.34
N SER A 66 -8.96 -30.86 5.52
CA SER A 66 -8.77 -29.49 6.01
C SER A 66 -9.43 -28.45 5.09
N LEU A 67 -9.31 -28.61 3.76
CA LEU A 67 -9.98 -27.72 2.80
C LEU A 67 -11.50 -27.82 2.88
N ALA A 68 -12.05 -29.03 3.03
CA ALA A 68 -13.49 -29.22 3.18
C ALA A 68 -14.04 -28.49 4.41
N LEU A 69 -13.38 -28.65 5.56
CA LEU A 69 -13.74 -27.99 6.80
C LEU A 69 -13.61 -26.46 6.69
N VAL A 70 -12.54 -25.95 6.06
CA VAL A 70 -12.39 -24.52 5.76
C VAL A 70 -13.51 -24.02 4.86
N TYR A 71 -13.91 -24.77 3.83
CA TYR A 71 -15.01 -24.39 2.94
C TYR A 71 -16.33 -24.27 3.71
N ILE A 72 -16.64 -25.23 4.59
CA ILE A 72 -17.81 -25.17 5.47
C ILE A 72 -17.75 -23.93 6.36
N ILE A 73 -16.62 -23.69 7.03
CA ILE A 73 -16.44 -22.51 7.88
C ILE A 73 -16.69 -21.22 7.11
N LEU A 74 -16.22 -21.12 5.86
CA LEU A 74 -16.34 -19.91 5.05
C LEU A 74 -17.72 -19.74 4.40
N THR A 75 -18.54 -20.79 4.32
CA THR A 75 -19.82 -20.75 3.58
C THR A 75 -21.06 -20.98 4.45
N ASP A 76 -20.93 -21.58 5.64
CA ASP A 76 -22.03 -21.84 6.57
C ASP A 76 -21.68 -21.36 8.00
N PRO A 77 -22.14 -20.15 8.38
CA PRO A 77 -21.92 -19.61 9.73
C PRO A 77 -22.52 -20.44 10.85
N SER A 78 -23.59 -21.20 10.58
CA SER A 78 -24.27 -22.00 11.60
C SER A 78 -23.45 -23.23 11.99
N ALA A 79 -22.74 -23.81 11.03
CA ALA A 79 -21.84 -24.94 11.24
C ALA A 79 -20.43 -24.52 11.70
N ALA A 80 -19.99 -23.30 11.37
CA ALA A 80 -18.60 -22.85 11.50
C ALA A 80 -17.96 -23.11 12.88
N ALA A 81 -18.67 -22.87 13.98
CA ALA A 81 -18.12 -23.09 15.32
C ALA A 81 -17.87 -24.58 15.64
N LYS A 82 -18.77 -25.47 15.24
CA LYS A 82 -18.56 -26.93 15.38
C LYS A 82 -17.41 -27.35 14.48
N THR A 83 -17.45 -26.98 13.21
CA THR A 83 -16.45 -27.34 12.20
C THR A 83 -15.05 -26.84 12.55
N TYR A 84 -14.92 -25.66 13.16
CA TYR A 84 -13.62 -25.18 13.63
C TYR A 84 -13.07 -26.04 14.77
N ARG A 85 -13.91 -26.51 15.70
CA ARG A 85 -13.46 -27.47 16.73
C ARG A 85 -12.99 -28.77 16.09
N ASP A 86 -13.76 -29.30 15.14
CA ASP A 86 -13.40 -30.53 14.43
C ASP A 86 -12.07 -30.34 13.69
N LEU A 87 -11.88 -29.21 13.00
CA LEU A 87 -10.63 -28.85 12.34
C LEU A 87 -9.46 -28.85 13.31
N THR A 88 -9.59 -28.19 14.47
CA THR A 88 -8.51 -28.14 15.47
C THR A 88 -8.16 -29.51 16.05
N LEU A 89 -9.13 -30.42 16.19
CA LEU A 89 -8.91 -31.77 16.69
C LEU A 89 -8.27 -32.70 15.64
N LEU A 90 -8.61 -32.50 14.37
CA LEU A 90 -8.18 -33.38 13.27
C LEU A 90 -6.83 -32.97 12.68
N THR A 91 -6.45 -31.69 12.71
CA THR A 91 -5.18 -31.25 12.10
C THR A 91 -3.96 -31.73 12.88
N ARG A 92 -2.92 -32.17 12.17
CA ARG A 92 -1.70 -32.73 12.76
C ARG A 92 -0.49 -31.81 12.68
N ASP A 93 -0.62 -30.70 11.95
CA ASP A 93 0.45 -29.76 11.63
C ASP A 93 0.30 -28.41 12.37
N GLY A 94 -0.54 -28.37 13.41
CA GLY A 94 -0.84 -27.13 14.14
C GLY A 94 -1.51 -26.07 13.27
N LEU A 95 -2.32 -26.49 12.29
CA LEU A 95 -3.03 -25.63 11.32
C LEU A 95 -2.10 -24.89 10.34
N PHE A 96 -0.88 -25.37 10.14
CA PHE A 96 0.07 -24.74 9.22
C PHE A 96 -0.44 -24.72 7.77
N PHE A 97 -0.95 -25.84 7.26
CA PHE A 97 -1.54 -25.92 5.93
C PHE A 97 -2.74 -24.96 5.79
N VAL A 98 -3.63 -24.96 6.78
CA VAL A 98 -4.84 -24.12 6.81
C VAL A 98 -4.47 -22.63 6.75
N THR A 99 -3.58 -22.17 7.64
CA THR A 99 -3.19 -20.76 7.71
C THR A 99 -2.52 -20.28 6.43
N ASN A 100 -1.63 -21.09 5.83
CA ASN A 100 -1.01 -20.78 4.54
C ASN A 100 -2.02 -20.75 3.39
N ASN A 101 -2.92 -21.73 3.33
CA ASN A 101 -3.96 -21.80 2.31
C ASN A 101 -4.90 -20.59 2.38
N LEU A 102 -5.33 -20.19 3.59
CA LEU A 102 -6.13 -18.98 3.80
C LEU A 102 -5.36 -17.72 3.40
N ALA A 103 -4.08 -17.62 3.75
CA ALA A 103 -3.26 -16.46 3.40
C ALA A 103 -3.14 -16.30 1.87
N MET A 104 -2.96 -17.40 1.13
CA MET A 104 -2.98 -17.41 -0.34
C MET A 104 -4.36 -17.05 -0.90
N LEU A 105 -5.43 -17.63 -0.35
CA LEU A 105 -6.80 -17.33 -0.76
C LEU A 105 -7.11 -15.84 -0.65
N VAL A 106 -6.71 -15.20 0.45
CA VAL A 106 -6.90 -13.77 0.66
C VAL A 106 -6.02 -12.94 -0.29
N ALA A 107 -4.76 -13.31 -0.48
CA ALA A 107 -3.85 -12.59 -1.37
C ALA A 107 -4.38 -12.55 -2.83
N ASP A 108 -4.90 -13.67 -3.32
CA ASP A 108 -5.22 -13.84 -4.74
C ASP A 108 -6.69 -13.62 -5.06
N LYS A 109 -7.60 -14.07 -4.19
CA LYS A 109 -9.02 -14.25 -4.50
C LYS A 109 -9.97 -13.52 -3.56
N TYR A 110 -9.49 -12.69 -2.62
CA TYR A 110 -10.37 -11.98 -1.68
C TYR A 110 -11.48 -11.17 -2.38
N HIS A 111 -11.13 -10.49 -3.47
CA HIS A 111 -12.09 -9.72 -4.28
C HIS A 111 -13.21 -10.58 -4.91
N ARG A 112 -12.99 -11.89 -5.06
CA ARG A 112 -13.98 -12.85 -5.56
C ARG A 112 -14.84 -13.45 -4.46
N LEU A 113 -14.42 -13.39 -3.19
CA LEU A 113 -15.22 -13.93 -2.08
C LEU A 113 -16.59 -13.28 -2.00
N THR A 114 -17.61 -14.09 -1.73
CA THR A 114 -18.95 -13.64 -1.35
C THR A 114 -18.89 -12.79 -0.07
N ASP A 115 -19.94 -11.99 0.18
CA ASP A 115 -20.03 -11.20 1.42
C ASP A 115 -20.02 -12.10 2.68
N MET A 116 -20.56 -13.33 2.56
CA MET A 116 -20.47 -14.33 3.61
C MET A 116 -19.03 -14.82 3.83
N GLY A 117 -18.35 -15.21 2.75
CA GLY A 117 -16.96 -15.68 2.81
C GLY A 117 -16.02 -14.66 3.44
N ARG A 118 -16.23 -13.36 3.18
CA ARG A 118 -15.44 -12.29 3.82
C ARG A 118 -15.72 -12.16 5.31
N LYS A 119 -16.99 -12.22 5.73
CA LYS A 119 -17.36 -12.18 7.16
C LYS A 119 -16.79 -13.38 7.91
N GLN A 120 -16.93 -14.58 7.35
CA GLN A 120 -16.41 -15.80 7.95
C GLN A 120 -14.88 -15.84 7.95
N MET A 121 -14.20 -15.25 6.97
CA MET A 121 -12.74 -15.09 6.98
C MET A 121 -12.26 -14.25 8.18
N LEU A 122 -12.97 -13.15 8.49
CA LEU A 122 -12.66 -12.32 9.67
C LEU A 122 -12.98 -13.04 10.98
N TRP A 123 -14.09 -13.79 11.03
CA TRP A 123 -14.42 -14.64 12.16
C TRP A 123 -13.33 -15.70 12.41
N LEU A 124 -12.89 -16.38 11.34
CA LEU A 124 -11.85 -17.40 11.43
C LEU A 124 -10.51 -16.82 11.85
N LEU A 125 -10.12 -15.64 11.32
CA LEU A 125 -8.94 -14.93 11.79
C LEU A 125 -9.00 -14.69 13.32
N ARG A 126 -10.14 -14.23 13.84
CA ARG A 126 -10.33 -14.00 15.27
C ARG A 126 -10.16 -15.28 16.09
N GLU A 127 -10.78 -16.38 15.67
CA GLU A 127 -10.66 -17.66 16.38
C GLU A 127 -9.22 -18.21 16.33
N LEU A 128 -8.51 -18.09 15.21
CA LEU A 128 -7.11 -18.49 15.11
C LEU A 128 -6.21 -17.70 16.07
N ILE A 129 -6.41 -16.37 16.17
CA ILE A 129 -5.67 -15.52 17.11
C ILE A 129 -6.00 -15.87 18.56
N LYS A 130 -7.29 -16.00 18.88
CA LYS A 130 -7.79 -16.34 20.22
C LYS A 130 -7.20 -17.66 20.73
N ASN A 131 -7.09 -18.66 19.85
CA ASN A 131 -6.51 -19.97 20.17
C ASN A 131 -4.97 -20.03 20.02
N GLN A 132 -4.31 -18.88 19.85
CA GLN A 132 -2.85 -18.76 19.75
C GLN A 132 -2.24 -19.67 18.67
N VAL A 133 -2.92 -19.82 17.54
CA VAL A 133 -2.40 -20.57 16.39
C VAL A 133 -1.15 -19.85 15.85
N MET A 134 -0.13 -20.62 15.50
CA MET A 134 1.13 -20.10 14.98
C MET A 134 0.98 -19.58 13.55
N ASN A 135 1.85 -18.66 13.12
CA ASN A 135 1.92 -18.14 11.74
C ASN A 135 0.65 -17.45 11.21
N VAL A 136 -0.20 -16.93 12.11
CA VAL A 136 -1.44 -16.20 11.75
C VAL A 136 -1.16 -14.76 11.32
N ASP A 137 0.02 -14.23 11.63
CA ASP A 137 0.49 -12.88 11.29
C ASP A 137 0.44 -12.60 9.78
N ASN A 138 0.83 -13.56 8.94
CA ASN A 138 0.78 -13.41 7.49
C ASN A 138 -0.67 -13.36 6.95
N LEU A 139 -1.57 -14.17 7.52
CA LEU A 139 -3.00 -14.11 7.20
C LEU A 139 -3.59 -12.76 7.62
N ALA A 140 -3.31 -12.31 8.84
CA ALA A 140 -3.75 -11.02 9.37
C ALA A 140 -3.24 -9.87 8.48
N TRP A 141 -1.98 -9.93 8.05
CA TRP A 141 -1.40 -8.96 7.14
C TRP A 141 -2.10 -8.94 5.78
N ASN A 142 -2.36 -10.10 5.17
CA ASN A 142 -3.08 -10.17 3.89
C ASN A 142 -4.53 -9.67 3.97
N ILE A 143 -5.21 -9.90 5.08
CA ILE A 143 -6.57 -9.39 5.35
C ILE A 143 -6.52 -7.87 5.59
N LEU A 144 -5.54 -7.38 6.34
CA LEU A 144 -5.33 -5.95 6.59
C LEU A 144 -5.10 -5.19 5.28
N ARG A 145 -4.38 -5.78 4.32
CA ARG A 145 -4.16 -5.19 2.98
C ARG A 145 -5.44 -5.04 2.15
N GLN A 146 -6.54 -5.68 2.53
CA GLN A 146 -7.83 -5.51 1.85
C GLN A 146 -8.56 -4.23 2.31
N ALA A 147 -8.15 -3.61 3.43
CA ALA A 147 -8.65 -2.32 3.85
C ALA A 147 -8.12 -1.22 2.90
N SER A 148 -8.99 -0.74 2.02
CA SER A 148 -8.61 0.22 0.98
C SER A 148 -8.68 1.65 1.50
N GLY A 149 -7.64 2.45 1.24
CA GLY A 149 -7.70 3.90 1.38
C GLY A 149 -8.53 4.53 0.25
N GLY A 150 -9.20 5.64 0.54
CA GLY A 150 -10.07 6.35 -0.39
C GLY A 150 -11.38 5.63 -0.72
N ASP A 151 -11.76 4.61 0.05
CA ASP A 151 -12.99 3.85 -0.13
C ASP A 151 -13.84 3.89 1.15
N ILE A 152 -14.91 4.67 1.13
CA ILE A 152 -15.86 4.77 2.25
C ILE A 152 -17.12 3.92 2.02
N SER A 153 -17.07 2.94 1.12
CA SER A 153 -18.19 2.02 0.90
C SER A 153 -18.52 1.23 2.18
N PRO A 154 -19.79 0.89 2.43
CA PRO A 154 -20.17 0.13 3.62
C PRO A 154 -19.40 -1.18 3.80
N LYS A 155 -19.00 -1.81 2.68
CA LYS A 155 -18.20 -3.05 2.69
C LYS A 155 -16.79 -2.80 3.22
N ASN A 156 -16.12 -1.75 2.79
CA ASN A 156 -14.77 -1.43 3.26
C ASN A 156 -14.80 -0.94 4.72
N ILE A 157 -15.78 -0.12 5.09
CA ILE A 157 -15.96 0.36 6.47
C ILE A 157 -16.18 -0.81 7.44
N ALA A 158 -17.07 -1.75 7.12
CA ALA A 158 -17.31 -2.93 7.96
C ALA A 158 -16.07 -3.82 8.11
N HIS A 159 -15.24 -3.93 7.06
CA HIS A 159 -13.97 -4.64 7.10
C HIS A 159 -12.97 -3.96 8.03
N ILE A 160 -12.85 -2.63 7.95
CA ILE A 160 -11.98 -1.83 8.82
C ILE A 160 -12.42 -1.93 10.29
N GLU A 161 -13.72 -1.80 10.56
CA GLU A 161 -14.30 -1.96 11.90
C GLU A 161 -13.99 -3.34 12.49
N SER A 162 -14.16 -4.41 11.70
CA SER A 162 -13.88 -5.77 12.14
C SER A 162 -12.40 -6.00 12.45
N LEU A 163 -11.50 -5.45 11.63
CA LEU A 163 -10.07 -5.48 11.89
C LEU A 163 -9.71 -4.71 13.16
N LEU A 164 -10.32 -3.53 13.36
CA LEU A 164 -10.12 -2.72 14.55
C LEU A 164 -10.57 -3.48 15.81
N ASP A 165 -11.71 -4.17 15.76
CA ASP A 165 -12.19 -5.03 16.84
C ASP A 165 -11.18 -6.13 17.18
N ILE A 166 -10.75 -6.88 16.17
CA ILE A 166 -9.81 -8.01 16.33
C ILE A 166 -8.49 -7.53 16.95
N PHE A 167 -7.89 -6.46 16.42
CA PHE A 167 -6.62 -5.97 16.92
C PHE A 167 -6.73 -5.26 18.27
N SER A 168 -7.88 -4.64 18.58
CA SER A 168 -8.11 -4.04 19.90
C SER A 168 -8.31 -5.11 20.97
N GLU A 169 -9.08 -6.15 20.68
CA GLU A 169 -9.33 -7.27 21.60
C GLU A 169 -8.08 -8.12 21.82
N HIS A 170 -7.33 -8.41 20.75
CA HIS A 170 -6.15 -9.26 20.79
C HIS A 170 -4.85 -8.46 20.68
N ARG A 171 -4.81 -7.28 21.32
CA ARG A 171 -3.66 -6.37 21.25
C ARG A 171 -2.35 -7.01 21.72
N SER A 172 -2.40 -7.84 22.77
CA SER A 172 -1.23 -8.55 23.28
C SER A 172 -0.65 -9.57 22.29
N TRP A 173 -1.47 -10.12 21.40
CA TRP A 173 -1.02 -10.97 20.29
C TRP A 173 -0.35 -10.12 19.20
N LEU A 174 -0.97 -9.01 18.81
CA LEU A 174 -0.43 -8.08 17.81
C LEU A 174 0.97 -7.59 18.19
N GLU A 175 1.16 -7.23 19.47
CA GLU A 175 2.40 -6.65 19.99
C GLU A 175 3.59 -7.65 20.05
N LYS A 176 3.36 -8.93 19.73
CA LYS A 176 4.45 -9.93 19.57
C LYS A 176 5.21 -9.75 18.26
N ASP A 177 4.58 -9.18 17.23
CA ASP A 177 5.19 -8.99 15.91
C ASP A 177 5.42 -7.49 15.61
N GLN A 178 6.69 -7.08 15.60
CA GLN A 178 7.10 -5.70 15.38
C GLN A 178 6.69 -5.17 13.99
N PHE A 179 6.74 -6.02 12.97
CA PHE A 179 6.39 -5.63 11.61
C PHE A 179 4.88 -5.43 11.46
N LEU A 180 4.08 -6.29 12.09
CA LEU A 180 2.62 -6.19 12.11
C LEU A 180 2.18 -4.97 12.92
N VAL A 181 2.80 -4.68 14.07
CA VAL A 181 2.58 -3.43 14.82
C VAL A 181 2.78 -2.21 13.92
N GLY A 182 3.95 -2.11 13.27
CA GLY A 182 4.24 -1.02 12.36
C GLY A 182 3.23 -0.94 11.20
N THR A 183 2.87 -2.08 10.61
CA THR A 183 1.91 -2.12 9.50
C THR A 183 0.50 -1.71 9.94
N VAL A 184 0.02 -2.18 11.09
CA VAL A 184 -1.29 -1.82 11.64
C VAL A 184 -1.33 -0.32 11.95
N ALA A 185 -0.31 0.22 12.63
CA ALA A 185 -0.22 1.65 12.91
C ALA A 185 -0.21 2.48 11.63
N TYR A 186 0.66 2.14 10.67
CA TYR A 186 0.72 2.78 9.36
C TYR A 186 -0.61 2.67 8.61
N THR A 187 -1.34 1.58 8.81
CA THR A 187 -2.64 1.35 8.18
C THR A 187 -3.71 2.28 8.70
N PHE A 188 -3.95 2.25 10.00
CA PHE A 188 -5.04 3.01 10.61
C PHE A 188 -4.77 4.51 10.55
N VAL A 189 -3.53 4.99 10.70
CA VAL A 189 -3.23 6.43 10.51
C VAL A 189 -3.65 6.90 9.11
N ARG A 190 -3.44 6.08 8.07
CA ARG A 190 -3.86 6.41 6.71
C ARG A 190 -5.38 6.38 6.54
N LEU A 191 -6.07 5.38 7.10
CA LEU A 191 -7.52 5.22 6.96
C LEU A 191 -8.31 6.32 7.68
N ILE A 192 -7.81 6.78 8.83
CA ILE A 192 -8.42 7.88 9.61
C ILE A 192 -8.62 9.16 8.78
N GLU A 193 -7.75 9.42 7.80
CA GLU A 193 -7.89 10.55 6.87
C GLU A 193 -9.23 10.52 6.10
N ASP A 194 -9.68 9.32 5.70
CA ASP A 194 -10.90 9.14 4.90
C ASP A 194 -12.17 9.17 5.77
N HIS A 195 -12.06 8.89 7.07
CA HIS A 195 -13.17 8.84 8.03
C HIS A 195 -13.50 10.19 8.66
N SER A 196 -13.37 11.28 7.90
CA SER A 196 -13.56 12.65 8.39
C SER A 196 -15.03 13.08 8.49
N GLY A 197 -15.93 12.40 7.78
CA GLY A 197 -17.38 12.71 7.74
C GLY A 197 -18.10 12.51 9.08
N PRO A 198 -19.18 13.27 9.36
CA PRO A 198 -19.94 13.16 10.62
C PRO A 198 -20.45 11.75 10.94
N GLN A 199 -20.79 10.97 9.91
CA GLN A 199 -21.26 9.59 10.04
C GLN A 199 -20.20 8.63 10.58
N PHE A 200 -18.90 8.98 10.47
CA PHE A 200 -17.79 8.13 10.88
C PHE A 200 -17.17 8.55 12.22
N VAL A 201 -17.74 9.52 12.93
CA VAL A 201 -17.16 10.04 14.19
C VAL A 201 -16.91 8.93 15.21
N HIS A 202 -17.85 7.98 15.36
CA HIS A 202 -17.69 6.87 16.30
C HIS A 202 -16.53 5.95 15.90
N LEU A 203 -16.49 5.53 14.63
CA LEU A 203 -15.39 4.74 14.08
C LEU A 203 -14.05 5.46 14.26
N ARG A 204 -13.96 6.71 13.79
CA ARG A 204 -12.74 7.51 13.85
C ARG A 204 -12.22 7.64 15.28
N ASN A 205 -13.09 7.88 16.26
CA ASN A 205 -12.67 7.97 17.66
C ASN A 205 -12.08 6.66 18.18
N ARG A 206 -12.64 5.51 17.77
CA ARG A 206 -12.10 4.19 18.12
C ARG A 206 -10.75 3.94 17.45
N GLU A 207 -10.62 4.27 16.16
CA GLU A 207 -9.36 4.14 15.42
C GLU A 207 -8.26 5.01 16.04
N VAL A 208 -8.57 6.28 16.32
CA VAL A 208 -7.65 7.24 16.96
C VAL A 208 -7.20 6.71 18.31
N LYS A 209 -8.12 6.29 19.18
CA LYS A 209 -7.80 5.74 20.50
C LYS A 209 -6.87 4.53 20.39
N PHE A 210 -7.21 3.57 19.53
CA PHE A 210 -6.43 2.37 19.31
C PHE A 210 -5.02 2.69 18.78
N VAL A 211 -4.93 3.48 17.71
CA VAL A 211 -3.67 3.72 17.01
C VAL A 211 -2.74 4.62 17.81
N ILE A 212 -3.25 5.62 18.54
CA ILE A 212 -2.44 6.47 19.42
C ILE A 212 -1.87 5.64 20.58
N GLY A 213 -2.67 4.75 21.17
CA GLY A 213 -2.20 3.81 22.20
C GLY A 213 -1.08 2.92 21.64
N LEU A 214 -1.31 2.30 20.48
CA LEU A 214 -0.31 1.44 19.83
C LEU A 214 0.98 2.19 19.51
N ILE A 215 0.89 3.40 18.94
CA ILE A 215 2.06 4.23 18.59
C ILE A 215 2.87 4.57 19.83
N ARG A 216 2.22 5.00 20.91
CA ARG A 216 2.91 5.44 22.14
C ARG A 216 3.55 4.27 22.86
N ASP A 217 2.83 3.16 23.01
CA ASP A 217 3.31 2.01 23.79
C ASP A 217 4.41 1.24 23.05
N ARG A 218 4.41 1.29 21.70
CA ARG A 218 5.35 0.56 20.83
C ARG A 218 6.16 1.47 19.92
N PHE A 219 6.52 2.67 20.38
CA PHE A 219 7.16 3.68 19.54
C PHE A 219 8.49 3.21 18.90
N THR A 220 9.23 2.30 19.55
CA THR A 220 10.42 1.65 18.96
C THR A 220 10.09 0.93 17.65
N ASP A 221 8.91 0.30 17.56
CA ASP A 221 8.43 -0.41 16.36
C ASP A 221 7.87 0.55 15.29
N ILE A 222 7.59 1.81 15.67
CA ILE A 222 7.13 2.88 14.79
C ILE A 222 8.28 3.58 14.08
N ILE A 223 9.46 3.71 14.73
CA ILE A 223 10.64 4.36 14.14
C ILE A 223 11.01 3.81 12.74
N PRO A 224 11.02 2.48 12.50
CA PRO A 224 11.30 1.90 11.19
C PRO A 224 10.32 2.29 10.07
N LEU A 225 9.12 2.81 10.39
CA LEU A 225 8.21 3.35 9.37
C LEU A 225 8.81 4.59 8.68
N GLY A 226 9.69 5.33 9.38
CA GLY A 226 10.49 6.39 8.81
C GLY A 226 9.70 7.53 8.18
N ARG A 227 10.23 8.10 7.10
CA ARG A 227 9.74 9.36 6.52
C ARG A 227 8.28 9.33 6.08
N GLU A 228 7.82 8.20 5.54
CA GLU A 228 6.43 8.06 5.11
C GLU A 228 5.44 8.15 6.26
N PHE A 229 5.81 7.70 7.45
CA PHE A 229 4.94 7.84 8.61
C PHE A 229 4.71 9.30 8.96
N VAL A 230 5.75 10.12 8.87
CA VAL A 230 5.66 11.58 9.06
C VAL A 230 4.73 12.21 8.01
N ARG A 231 4.70 11.68 6.78
CA ARG A 231 3.78 12.14 5.73
C ARG A 231 2.33 11.86 6.12
N LEU A 232 2.03 10.66 6.60
CA LEU A 232 0.68 10.29 7.03
C LEU A 232 0.23 11.10 8.26
N LEU A 233 1.11 11.29 9.24
CA LEU A 233 0.82 12.08 10.44
C LEU A 233 0.45 13.54 10.13
N GLN A 234 0.95 14.12 9.03
CA GLN A 234 0.60 15.48 8.60
C GLN A 234 -0.89 15.58 8.22
N ASN A 235 -1.45 14.52 7.63
CA ASN A 235 -2.83 14.51 7.16
C ASN A 235 -3.85 14.43 8.31
N VAL A 236 -3.45 13.90 9.46
CA VAL A 236 -4.31 13.71 10.64
C VAL A 236 -4.02 14.68 11.78
N THR A 237 -3.13 15.66 11.57
CA THR A 237 -2.66 16.59 12.62
C THR A 237 -3.76 17.40 13.30
N ARG A 238 -4.89 17.63 12.62
CA ARG A 238 -6.03 18.39 13.17
C ARG A 238 -6.82 17.63 14.23
N ILE A 239 -6.56 16.33 14.41
CA ILE A 239 -7.17 15.50 15.45
C ILE A 239 -6.39 15.73 16.75
N PRO A 240 -7.04 16.08 17.88
CA PRO A 240 -6.36 16.50 19.11
C PRO A 240 -5.29 15.53 19.63
N GLU A 241 -5.55 14.23 19.56
CA GLU A 241 -4.62 13.20 20.02
C GLU A 241 -3.37 13.11 19.14
N PHE A 242 -3.51 13.34 17.84
CA PHE A 242 -2.38 13.42 16.90
C PHE A 242 -1.63 14.74 17.03
N ASP A 243 -2.31 15.87 17.28
CA ASP A 243 -1.66 17.14 17.64
C ASP A 243 -0.79 16.98 18.90
N GLN A 244 -1.30 16.29 19.92
CA GLN A 244 -0.51 15.99 21.11
C GLN A 244 0.67 15.07 20.81
N LEU A 245 0.49 14.04 19.97
CA LEU A 245 1.60 13.20 19.51
C LEU A 245 2.67 14.04 18.78
N TRP A 246 2.27 14.96 17.91
CA TRP A 246 3.19 15.89 17.23
C TRP A 246 3.97 16.75 18.21
N LYS A 247 3.31 17.31 19.23
CA LYS A 247 3.97 18.08 20.30
C LYS A 247 5.01 17.24 21.03
N ASP A 248 4.68 15.99 21.37
CA ASP A 248 5.62 15.09 22.02
C ASP A 248 6.81 14.77 21.10
N MET A 249 6.57 14.46 19.83
CA MET A 249 7.63 14.17 18.85
C MET A 249 8.57 15.36 18.60
N LEU A 250 8.06 16.60 18.68
CA LEU A 250 8.83 17.82 18.39
C LEU A 250 9.54 18.38 19.63
N PHE A 251 8.90 18.34 20.79
CA PHE A 251 9.35 19.06 21.99
C PHE A 251 9.76 18.14 23.14
N ASN A 252 9.33 16.87 23.14
CA ASN A 252 9.69 15.91 24.18
C ASN A 252 9.89 14.48 23.62
N PRO A 253 10.71 14.28 22.56
CA PRO A 253 10.72 13.01 21.82
C PRO A 253 11.14 11.80 22.65
N ARG A 254 11.97 12.02 23.69
CA ARG A 254 12.44 10.95 24.57
C ARG A 254 11.35 10.36 25.47
N SER A 255 10.21 11.04 25.63
CA SER A 255 9.05 10.49 26.36
C SER A 255 8.37 9.35 25.59
N LEU A 256 8.50 9.34 24.25
CA LEU A 256 7.94 8.30 23.39
C LEU A 256 8.90 7.11 23.28
N CYS A 257 10.20 7.37 23.15
CA CYS A 257 11.23 6.34 23.14
C CYS A 257 12.59 6.95 23.51
N PRO A 258 13.38 6.33 24.41
CA PRO A 258 14.68 6.88 24.82
C PRO A 258 15.68 7.09 23.66
N THR A 259 15.57 6.30 22.58
CA THR A 259 16.45 6.41 21.41
C THR A 259 15.92 7.36 20.33
N PHE A 260 14.73 7.94 20.54
CA PHE A 260 14.13 8.87 19.59
C PHE A 260 14.62 10.30 19.84
N ASN A 261 15.33 10.85 18.85
CA ASN A 261 15.95 12.18 18.91
C ASN A 261 15.11 13.27 18.22
N GLY A 262 13.87 12.95 17.84
CA GLY A 262 12.92 13.89 17.23
C GLY A 262 12.65 13.62 15.75
N VAL A 263 11.67 14.33 15.21
CA VAL A 263 11.07 14.09 13.88
C VAL A 263 12.09 13.98 12.75
N TRP A 264 13.22 14.71 12.81
CA TRP A 264 14.27 14.65 11.79
C TRP A 264 14.85 13.23 11.62
N GLN A 265 14.94 12.45 12.70
CA GLN A 265 15.38 11.05 12.63
C GLN A 265 14.45 10.21 11.75
N LEU A 266 13.13 10.40 11.87
CA LEU A 266 12.16 9.69 11.01
C LEU A 266 12.29 10.13 9.56
N LEU A 267 12.41 11.44 9.31
CA LEU A 267 12.56 11.99 7.95
C LEU A 267 13.82 11.48 7.23
N GLN A 268 14.91 11.27 7.97
CA GLN A 268 16.13 10.65 7.42
C GLN A 268 16.05 9.12 7.30
N THR A 269 15.11 8.47 8.01
CA THR A 269 14.91 7.03 7.95
C THR A 269 14.08 6.67 6.72
N ARG A 270 14.67 5.91 5.79
CA ARG A 270 13.96 5.42 4.61
C ARG A 270 12.89 4.40 5.02
N THR A 271 11.67 4.60 4.55
CA THR A 271 10.59 3.64 4.74
C THR A 271 10.81 2.37 3.91
N SER A 272 10.66 1.21 4.56
CA SER A 272 10.69 -0.08 3.86
C SER A 272 9.57 -0.18 2.83
N ARG A 273 9.90 -0.75 1.65
CA ARG A 273 8.92 -1.02 0.59
C ARG A 273 7.75 -1.87 1.07
N ARG A 274 7.96 -2.73 2.09
CA ARG A 274 6.90 -3.58 2.66
C ARG A 274 5.71 -2.77 3.19
N PHE A 275 5.95 -1.63 3.84
CA PHE A 275 4.88 -0.77 4.35
C PHE A 275 4.11 -0.05 3.23
N LEU A 276 4.83 0.39 2.20
CA LEU A 276 4.23 1.04 1.03
C LEU A 276 3.38 0.06 0.20
N ARG A 277 3.84 -1.17 0.00
CA ARG A 277 3.04 -2.25 -0.60
C ARG A 277 1.79 -2.55 0.22
N GLY A 278 1.92 -2.48 1.55
CA GLY A 278 0.80 -2.66 2.48
C GLY A 278 -0.33 -1.62 2.35
N ARG A 279 -0.15 -0.52 1.60
CA ARG A 279 -1.22 0.50 1.37
C ARG A 279 -2.10 0.22 0.19
N LEU A 280 -1.66 -0.62 -0.72
CA LEU A 280 -2.44 -0.97 -1.90
C LEU A 280 -3.07 -2.34 -1.66
N THR A 281 -4.34 -2.45 -2.02
CA THR A 281 -4.98 -3.75 -2.13
C THR A 281 -4.24 -4.60 -3.17
N PRO A 282 -4.19 -5.93 -3.04
CA PRO A 282 -3.51 -6.78 -4.02
C PRO A 282 -4.03 -6.62 -5.46
N ASP A 283 -5.31 -6.25 -5.63
CA ASP A 283 -5.89 -5.97 -6.96
C ASP A 283 -5.32 -4.68 -7.57
N ILE A 284 -5.20 -3.61 -6.78
CA ILE A 284 -4.58 -2.35 -7.22
C ILE A 284 -3.10 -2.58 -7.54
N GLU A 285 -2.35 -3.24 -6.65
CA GLU A 285 -0.93 -3.55 -6.83
C GLU A 285 -0.70 -4.32 -8.16
N ARG A 286 -1.47 -5.38 -8.42
CA ARG A 286 -1.35 -6.16 -9.67
C ARG A 286 -1.62 -5.32 -10.92
N LYS A 287 -2.64 -4.46 -10.90
CA LYS A 287 -2.98 -3.59 -12.03
C LYS A 287 -1.91 -2.54 -12.31
N VAL A 288 -1.35 -1.93 -11.26
CA VAL A 288 -0.24 -0.98 -11.40
C VAL A 288 1.00 -1.70 -11.92
N HIS A 289 1.32 -2.89 -11.40
CA HIS A 289 2.42 -3.69 -11.90
C HIS A 289 2.25 -3.99 -13.39
N PHE A 290 1.11 -4.53 -13.80
CA PHE A 290 0.79 -4.80 -15.20
C PHE A 290 0.97 -3.55 -16.08
N LEU A 291 0.48 -2.40 -15.63
CA LEU A 291 0.69 -1.13 -16.34
C LEU A 291 2.18 -0.85 -16.53
N THR A 292 2.99 -0.99 -15.47
CA THR A 292 4.44 -0.69 -15.51
C THR A 292 5.34 -1.78 -16.11
N SER A 293 4.84 -2.97 -16.38
CA SER A 293 5.65 -4.11 -16.85
C SER A 293 5.22 -4.67 -18.19
N SER A 294 4.02 -4.37 -18.66
CA SER A 294 3.41 -5.08 -19.79
C SER A 294 2.70 -4.16 -20.77
N VAL A 295 2.35 -2.94 -20.38
CA VAL A 295 1.63 -2.00 -21.26
C VAL A 295 2.62 -1.15 -22.03
N LYS A 296 2.50 -1.16 -23.35
CA LYS A 296 3.30 -0.29 -24.24
C LYS A 296 2.89 1.17 -24.12
N PHE A 297 3.87 2.06 -24.15
CA PHE A 297 3.67 3.49 -24.19
C PHE A 297 2.95 3.90 -25.48
N GLY A 298 1.90 4.71 -25.35
CA GLY A 298 0.92 5.01 -26.41
C GLY A 298 -0.38 4.20 -26.28
N ASN A 299 -0.34 3.02 -25.65
CA ASN A 299 -1.50 2.12 -25.55
C ASN A 299 -2.16 2.12 -24.15
N GLN A 300 -1.73 3.00 -23.26
CA GLN A 300 -2.20 3.02 -21.86
C GLN A 300 -3.63 3.51 -21.66
N LYS A 301 -4.23 4.23 -22.62
CA LYS A 301 -5.48 4.98 -22.40
C LYS A 301 -6.61 4.12 -21.84
N ARG A 302 -6.87 2.96 -22.45
CA ARG A 302 -7.95 2.04 -22.01
C ARG A 302 -7.72 1.55 -20.58
N TYR A 303 -6.49 1.22 -20.22
CA TYR A 303 -6.15 0.76 -18.87
C TYR A 303 -6.29 1.88 -17.83
N GLN A 304 -5.90 3.10 -18.19
CA GLN A 304 -6.09 4.29 -17.36
C GLN A 304 -7.57 4.60 -17.15
N ASP A 305 -8.38 4.56 -18.22
CA ASP A 305 -9.82 4.81 -18.15
C ASP A 305 -10.51 3.77 -17.23
N TRP A 306 -10.20 2.47 -17.38
CA TRP A 306 -10.70 1.42 -16.49
C TRP A 306 -10.27 1.59 -15.04
N PHE A 307 -9.02 1.99 -14.81
CA PHE A 307 -8.53 2.22 -13.46
C PHE A 307 -9.21 3.45 -12.84
N GLN A 308 -9.38 4.52 -13.61
CA GLN A 308 -10.07 5.73 -13.17
C GLN A 308 -11.52 5.46 -12.79
N GLU A 309 -12.27 4.76 -13.64
CA GLU A 309 -13.67 4.41 -13.41
C GLU A 309 -13.84 3.54 -12.16
N ARG A 310 -12.87 2.67 -11.88
CA ARG A 310 -12.95 1.77 -10.73
C ARG A 310 -12.50 2.38 -9.41
N TYR A 311 -11.47 3.24 -9.41
CA TYR A 311 -10.81 3.66 -8.17
C TYR A 311 -10.80 5.17 -7.94
N PHE A 312 -11.31 6.00 -8.86
CA PHE A 312 -11.22 7.46 -8.76
C PHE A 312 -12.53 8.19 -9.05
N THR A 313 -13.66 7.53 -8.83
CA THR A 313 -15.01 8.06 -9.13
C THR A 313 -15.66 8.83 -7.99
N THR A 314 -15.14 8.73 -6.76
CA THR A 314 -15.67 9.47 -5.60
C THR A 314 -14.72 10.58 -5.14
N PRO A 315 -15.21 11.61 -4.41
CA PRO A 315 -14.34 12.63 -3.81
C PRO A 315 -13.27 12.06 -2.89
N GLU A 316 -13.61 11.05 -2.08
CA GLU A 316 -12.72 10.43 -1.09
C GLU A 316 -11.62 9.62 -1.76
N SER A 317 -11.95 8.96 -2.88
CA SER A 317 -11.00 8.16 -3.65
C SER A 317 -9.82 8.94 -4.21
N GLN A 318 -9.89 10.29 -4.21
CA GLN A 318 -8.78 11.13 -4.61
C GLN A 318 -7.56 10.99 -3.68
N SER A 319 -7.75 10.63 -2.40
CA SER A 319 -6.66 10.44 -1.43
C SER A 319 -5.71 9.29 -1.82
N LEU A 320 -6.23 8.25 -2.48
CA LEU A 320 -5.48 7.07 -2.94
C LEU A 320 -4.35 7.41 -3.93
N ARG A 321 -4.43 8.55 -4.63
CA ARG A 321 -3.38 9.00 -5.57
C ARG A 321 -2.03 9.15 -4.90
N SER A 322 -2.00 9.67 -3.67
CA SER A 322 -0.75 9.83 -2.92
C SER A 322 -0.09 8.48 -2.67
N ASP A 323 -0.87 7.47 -2.26
CA ASP A 323 -0.34 6.12 -1.99
C ASP A 323 0.18 5.45 -3.26
N LEU A 324 -0.54 5.61 -4.38
CA LEU A 324 -0.11 5.12 -5.69
C LEU A 324 1.19 5.76 -6.17
N ILE A 325 1.34 7.08 -6.02
CA ILE A 325 2.57 7.79 -6.37
C ILE A 325 3.73 7.27 -5.51
N ARG A 326 3.56 7.14 -4.19
CA ARG A 326 4.60 6.62 -3.30
C ARG A 326 4.98 5.18 -3.61
N PHE A 327 4.00 4.35 -3.94
CA PHE A 327 4.23 2.97 -4.38
C PHE A 327 5.02 2.91 -5.70
N ILE A 328 4.62 3.66 -6.73
CA ILE A 328 5.32 3.69 -8.02
C ILE A 328 6.77 4.15 -7.85
N ILE A 329 6.99 5.19 -7.04
CA ILE A 329 8.33 5.73 -6.77
C ILE A 329 9.21 4.71 -6.04
N SER A 330 8.68 4.10 -4.98
CA SER A 330 9.50 3.36 -4.02
C SER A 330 9.57 1.86 -4.28
N ALA A 331 8.50 1.26 -4.81
CA ALA A 331 8.34 -0.18 -4.97
C ALA A 331 8.55 -0.67 -6.41
N ILE A 332 8.45 0.22 -7.41
CA ILE A 332 8.66 -0.11 -8.82
C ILE A 332 9.95 0.56 -9.29
N HIS A 333 11.04 -0.22 -9.30
CA HIS A 333 12.34 0.21 -9.85
C HIS A 333 12.59 -0.64 -11.11
N PRO A 334 12.30 -0.11 -12.32
CA PRO A 334 12.45 -0.86 -13.57
C PRO A 334 13.91 -1.29 -13.80
N THR A 335 14.10 -2.43 -14.45
CA THR A 335 15.44 -2.86 -14.92
C THR A 335 15.89 -1.99 -16.10
N ASN A 336 17.19 -2.01 -16.42
CA ASN A 336 17.71 -1.29 -17.59
C ASN A 336 17.01 -1.71 -18.90
N ASP A 337 16.71 -3.00 -19.05
CA ASP A 337 15.98 -3.51 -20.22
C ASP A 337 14.58 -2.91 -20.31
N MET A 338 13.87 -2.80 -19.18
CA MET A 338 12.57 -2.14 -19.13
C MET A 338 12.68 -0.64 -19.45
N LEU A 339 13.71 0.05 -18.94
CA LEU A 339 13.93 1.47 -19.23
C LEU A 339 14.22 1.73 -20.71
N CYS A 340 14.86 0.78 -21.39
CA CYS A 340 15.17 0.84 -22.83
C CYS A 340 14.03 0.27 -23.72
N SER A 341 12.94 -0.21 -23.13
CA SER A 341 11.82 -0.81 -23.86
C SER A 341 10.77 0.23 -24.27
N ASP A 342 9.72 -0.23 -24.95
CA ASP A 342 8.53 0.56 -25.26
C ASP A 342 7.45 0.49 -24.17
N ILE A 343 7.75 -0.04 -22.98
CA ILE A 343 6.82 -0.08 -21.84
C ILE A 343 6.56 1.35 -21.32
N ILE A 344 5.32 1.64 -20.89
CA ILE A 344 4.98 2.93 -20.31
C ILE A 344 5.89 3.26 -19.11
N PRO A 345 6.59 4.41 -19.13
CA PRO A 345 7.49 4.78 -18.05
C PRO A 345 6.71 5.29 -16.83
N ARG A 346 7.34 5.14 -15.65
CA ARG A 346 6.75 5.54 -14.36
C ARG A 346 6.28 7.00 -14.33
N TRP A 347 7.05 7.91 -14.93
CA TRP A 347 6.72 9.33 -14.99
C TRP A 347 5.41 9.58 -15.75
N ALA A 348 5.09 8.80 -16.78
CA ALA A 348 3.85 8.99 -17.56
C ALA A 348 2.61 8.61 -16.73
N ILE A 349 2.72 7.54 -15.93
CA ILE A 349 1.66 7.12 -15.00
C ILE A 349 1.46 8.17 -13.92
N ILE A 350 2.54 8.67 -13.30
CA ILE A 350 2.46 9.74 -12.29
C ILE A 350 1.87 11.02 -12.90
N GLY A 351 2.28 11.38 -14.12
CA GLY A 351 1.72 12.50 -14.86
C GLY A 351 0.21 12.39 -15.02
N TRP A 352 -0.29 11.19 -15.40
CA TRP A 352 -1.73 10.91 -15.45
C TRP A 352 -2.42 11.02 -14.09
N LEU A 353 -1.85 10.44 -13.03
CA LEU A 353 -2.42 10.52 -11.68
C LEU A 353 -2.59 11.97 -11.19
N LEU A 354 -1.64 12.84 -11.54
CA LEU A 354 -1.69 14.27 -11.22
C LEU A 354 -2.72 15.02 -12.07
N THR A 355 -2.72 14.82 -13.40
CA THR A 355 -3.61 15.56 -14.31
C THR A 355 -5.06 15.12 -14.24
N SER A 356 -5.34 13.88 -13.83
CA SER A 356 -6.70 13.38 -13.63
C SER A 356 -7.28 13.70 -12.24
N CYS A 357 -6.51 14.33 -11.34
CA CYS A 357 -6.98 14.66 -10.01
C CYS A 357 -7.91 15.88 -10.04
N THR A 358 -9.11 15.73 -9.49
CA THR A 358 -10.16 16.76 -9.51
C THR A 358 -10.26 17.53 -8.19
N ASN A 359 -9.55 17.10 -7.15
CA ASN A 359 -9.56 17.72 -5.82
C ASN A 359 -8.23 18.44 -5.54
N ALA A 360 -8.29 19.74 -5.24
CA ALA A 360 -7.10 20.57 -5.04
C ALA A 360 -6.23 20.15 -3.85
N VAL A 361 -6.85 19.70 -2.75
CA VAL A 361 -6.14 19.21 -1.56
C VAL A 361 -5.44 17.89 -1.87
N ALA A 362 -6.15 16.95 -2.51
CA ALA A 362 -5.56 15.69 -2.93
C ALA A 362 -4.42 15.91 -3.94
N LEU A 363 -4.55 16.87 -4.86
CA LEU A 363 -3.47 17.23 -5.79
C LEU A 363 -2.26 17.83 -5.07
N ALA A 364 -2.46 18.67 -4.06
CA ALA A 364 -1.36 19.19 -3.23
C ALA A 364 -0.62 18.05 -2.48
N ASN A 365 -1.39 17.12 -1.89
CA ASN A 365 -0.85 15.94 -1.24
C ASN A 365 -0.11 15.01 -2.23
N ALA A 366 -0.62 14.86 -3.45
CA ALA A 366 0.03 14.09 -4.51
C ALA A 366 1.36 14.72 -4.96
N LYS A 367 1.45 16.06 -5.04
CA LYS A 367 2.71 16.77 -5.31
C LYS A 367 3.71 16.60 -4.18
N LEU A 368 3.25 16.69 -2.93
CA LEU A 368 4.09 16.42 -1.76
C LEU A 368 4.61 14.97 -1.78
N ALA A 369 3.74 14.01 -2.10
CA ALA A 369 4.11 12.60 -2.23
C ALA A 369 5.16 12.37 -3.34
N LEU A 370 5.04 13.05 -4.48
CA LEU A 370 6.00 12.99 -5.58
C LEU A 370 7.39 13.49 -5.16
N PHE A 371 7.44 14.59 -4.41
CA PHE A 371 8.69 15.22 -4.00
C PHE A 371 9.17 14.84 -2.59
N TYR A 372 8.50 13.89 -1.93
CA TYR A 372 8.77 13.61 -0.51
C TYR A 372 10.20 13.13 -0.26
N ASP A 373 10.74 12.28 -1.14
CA ASP A 373 12.14 11.82 -1.05
C ASP A 373 13.14 12.91 -1.43
N TRP A 374 12.74 13.92 -2.20
CA TRP A 374 13.62 15.04 -2.57
C TRP A 374 13.98 15.88 -1.37
N LEU A 375 13.04 16.08 -0.44
CA LEU A 375 13.21 16.98 0.70
C LEU A 375 14.35 16.56 1.63
N PHE A 376 14.68 15.27 1.68
CA PHE A 376 15.66 14.70 2.62
C PHE A 376 16.70 13.81 1.92
N PHE A 377 16.87 13.99 0.60
CA PHE A 377 17.70 13.13 -0.22
C PHE A 377 19.16 13.15 0.23
N ASP A 378 19.64 11.98 0.64
CA ASP A 378 21.03 11.72 0.97
C ASP A 378 21.66 10.87 -0.15
N PRO A 379 22.57 11.41 -0.98
CA PRO A 379 23.12 10.70 -2.14
C PRO A 379 23.92 9.44 -1.77
N MET A 380 24.29 9.28 -0.48
CA MET A 380 24.97 8.09 0.02
C MET A 380 24.01 6.96 0.43
N LYS A 381 22.72 7.25 0.61
CA LYS A 381 21.71 6.30 1.13
C LYS A 381 20.50 6.12 0.23
N ASP A 382 20.04 7.21 -0.37
CA ASP A 382 18.85 7.25 -1.19
C ASP A 382 19.17 6.88 -2.65
N ASN A 383 18.21 6.22 -3.30
CA ASN A 383 18.37 5.75 -4.67
C ASN A 383 17.81 6.79 -5.65
N ILE A 384 18.51 7.06 -6.75
CA ILE A 384 18.07 7.97 -7.83
C ILE A 384 16.66 7.64 -8.33
N MET A 385 16.27 6.37 -8.33
CA MET A 385 14.95 5.89 -8.74
C MET A 385 13.81 6.44 -7.88
N ASN A 386 14.09 6.99 -6.70
CA ASN A 386 13.10 7.62 -5.84
C ASN A 386 12.83 9.10 -6.20
N VAL A 387 13.74 9.75 -6.93
CA VAL A 387 13.62 11.18 -7.28
C VAL A 387 13.45 11.39 -8.79
N GLU A 388 13.96 10.50 -9.63
CA GLU A 388 13.84 10.61 -11.10
C GLU A 388 12.40 10.83 -11.61
N PRO A 389 11.33 10.23 -11.05
CA PRO A 389 10.03 10.36 -11.68
C PRO A 389 9.52 11.81 -11.61
N GLY A 390 9.86 12.54 -10.53
CA GLY A 390 9.48 13.95 -10.37
C GLY A 390 10.06 14.84 -11.46
N ILE A 391 11.36 14.68 -11.76
CA ILE A 391 12.01 15.49 -12.80
C ILE A 391 11.54 15.08 -14.20
N LEU A 392 11.35 13.79 -14.45
CA LEU A 392 10.92 13.28 -15.76
C LEU A 392 9.48 13.69 -16.08
N VAL A 393 8.57 13.74 -15.10
CA VAL A 393 7.22 14.29 -15.29
C VAL A 393 7.32 15.73 -15.81
N MET A 394 8.12 16.57 -15.15
CA MET A 394 8.29 17.98 -15.56
C MET A 394 8.97 18.08 -16.94
N TYR A 395 10.06 17.35 -17.15
CA TYR A 395 10.84 17.41 -18.38
C TYR A 395 10.04 16.98 -19.62
N HIS A 396 9.26 15.90 -19.52
CA HIS A 396 8.44 15.44 -20.64
C HIS A 396 7.13 16.21 -20.82
N SER A 397 6.64 16.89 -19.78
CA SER A 397 5.39 17.66 -19.85
C SER A 397 5.59 19.08 -20.36
N ILE A 398 6.77 19.71 -20.20
CA ILE A 398 6.96 21.14 -20.46
C ILE A 398 6.60 21.57 -21.89
N LYS A 399 6.75 20.67 -22.88
CA LYS A 399 6.45 20.95 -24.28
C LYS A 399 4.95 20.91 -24.59
N ASN A 400 4.28 19.82 -24.19
CA ASN A 400 2.91 19.52 -24.61
C ASN A 400 1.85 19.87 -23.55
N HIS A 401 2.23 19.81 -22.27
CA HIS A 401 1.37 20.08 -21.11
C HIS A 401 2.10 21.01 -20.12
N PRO A 402 2.47 22.24 -20.53
CA PRO A 402 3.36 23.11 -19.76
C PRO A 402 2.88 23.39 -18.34
N LEU A 403 1.55 23.49 -18.13
CA LEU A 403 0.95 23.73 -16.81
C LEU A 403 1.37 22.69 -15.77
N VAL A 404 1.51 21.42 -16.16
CA VAL A 404 1.98 20.36 -15.24
C VAL A 404 3.35 20.71 -14.70
N SER A 405 4.28 21.06 -15.58
CA SER A 405 5.66 21.42 -15.22
C SER A 405 5.70 22.69 -14.40
N CYS A 406 4.97 23.74 -14.80
CA CYS A 406 4.91 25.01 -14.08
C CYS A 406 4.47 24.81 -12.63
N THR A 407 3.39 24.04 -12.41
CA THR A 407 2.82 23.87 -11.08
C THR A 407 3.64 22.93 -10.17
N LEU A 408 4.50 22.08 -10.74
CA LEU A 408 5.45 21.25 -10.00
C LEU A 408 6.72 22.03 -9.64
N LEU A 409 7.22 22.87 -10.55
CA LEU A 409 8.33 23.79 -10.29
C LEU A 409 7.97 24.81 -9.22
N ASP A 410 6.78 25.43 -9.31
CA ASP A 410 6.27 26.35 -8.28
C ASP A 410 6.17 25.65 -6.91
N PHE A 411 5.66 24.41 -6.89
CA PHE A 411 5.61 23.61 -5.66
C PHE A 411 7.01 23.38 -5.08
N LEU A 412 7.99 22.97 -5.89
CA LEU A 412 9.37 22.74 -5.44
C LEU A 412 10.03 23.99 -4.87
N CYS A 413 9.82 25.16 -5.48
CA CYS A 413 10.33 26.41 -4.95
C CYS A 413 9.71 26.76 -3.59
N ARG A 414 8.39 26.60 -3.46
CA ARG A 414 7.67 26.96 -2.24
C ARG A 414 7.91 25.99 -1.10
N ILE A 415 8.01 24.69 -1.38
CA ILE A 415 8.11 23.67 -0.32
C ILE A 415 9.41 23.80 0.49
N ILE A 416 10.49 24.36 -0.10
CA ILE A 416 11.75 24.65 0.59
C ILE A 416 11.52 25.51 1.84
N LYS A 417 10.80 26.63 1.67
CA LYS A 417 10.56 27.61 2.74
C LYS A 417 9.41 27.19 3.67
N ASN A 418 8.51 26.33 3.20
CA ASN A 418 7.22 26.08 3.87
C ASN A 418 7.07 24.69 4.52
N PHE A 419 7.86 23.67 4.14
CA PHE A 419 7.68 22.34 4.71
C PHE A 419 7.92 22.34 6.22
N TYR A 420 9.05 22.89 6.66
CA TYR A 420 9.30 23.20 8.07
C TYR A 420 10.33 24.34 8.15
N PRO A 421 9.91 25.58 8.44
CA PRO A 421 10.79 26.77 8.33
C PRO A 421 12.11 26.67 9.08
N LYS A 422 12.14 25.99 10.24
CA LYS A 422 13.38 25.82 11.03
C LYS A 422 14.42 24.90 10.35
N TRP A 423 14.03 24.15 9.33
CA TRP A 423 14.90 23.23 8.58
C TRP A 423 15.06 23.64 7.11
N GLU A 424 14.74 24.89 6.74
CA GLU A 424 14.83 25.38 5.36
C GLU A 424 16.15 24.98 4.69
N ASP A 425 17.29 25.24 5.32
CA ASP A 425 18.61 24.91 4.77
C ASP A 425 18.80 23.42 4.50
N ARG A 426 18.28 22.56 5.40
CA ARG A 426 18.40 21.10 5.26
C ARG A 426 17.50 20.58 4.13
N ILE A 427 16.30 21.14 4.00
CA ILE A 427 15.36 20.80 2.94
C ILE A 427 15.92 21.26 1.58
N ARG A 428 16.46 22.48 1.53
CA ARG A 428 17.16 23.02 0.35
C ARG A 428 18.30 22.11 -0.06
N ALA A 429 19.13 21.65 0.90
CA ALA A 429 20.22 20.72 0.65
C ALA A 429 19.73 19.39 0.05
N GLY A 430 18.64 18.80 0.56
CA GLY A 430 18.05 17.59 0.00
C GLY A 430 17.64 17.76 -1.47
N ILE A 431 16.95 18.86 -1.80
CA ILE A 431 16.52 19.14 -3.18
C ILE A 431 17.73 19.38 -4.09
N TYR A 432 18.75 20.10 -3.60
CA TYR A 432 20.00 20.32 -4.36
C TYR A 432 20.73 19.01 -4.62
N ASN A 433 20.86 18.14 -3.61
CA ASN A 433 21.46 16.82 -3.77
C ASN A 433 20.70 15.98 -4.80
N SER A 434 19.35 16.06 -4.79
CA SER A 434 18.50 15.38 -5.77
C SER A 434 18.81 15.86 -7.19
N LEU A 435 18.83 17.18 -7.42
CA LEU A 435 19.14 17.78 -8.73
C LEU A 435 20.56 17.45 -9.20
N ARG A 436 21.56 17.54 -8.32
CA ARG A 436 22.95 17.15 -8.65
C ARG A 436 23.02 15.68 -9.05
N LYS A 437 22.38 14.79 -8.29
CA LYS A 437 22.40 13.34 -8.60
C LYS A 437 21.68 13.03 -9.91
N ILE A 438 20.57 13.72 -10.19
CA ILE A 438 19.84 13.62 -11.47
C ILE A 438 20.74 13.97 -12.66
N LEU A 439 21.52 15.05 -12.55
CA LEU A 439 22.45 15.49 -13.59
C LEU A 439 23.67 14.57 -13.71
N GLU A 440 24.25 14.15 -12.58
CA GLU A 440 25.37 13.22 -12.52
C GLU A 440 25.03 11.88 -13.19
N MET A 441 23.85 11.34 -12.89
CA MET A 441 23.34 10.08 -13.46
C MET A 441 22.75 10.24 -14.86
N LYS A 442 22.74 11.47 -15.41
CA LYS A 442 22.19 11.80 -16.73
C LYS A 442 20.74 11.35 -16.93
N VAL A 443 19.93 11.40 -15.88
CA VAL A 443 18.47 11.18 -15.97
C VAL A 443 17.85 12.17 -16.95
N ILE A 444 18.33 13.42 -16.92
CA ILE A 444 18.15 14.42 -17.98
C ILE A 444 19.52 15.04 -18.29
N PRO A 445 19.75 15.52 -19.54
CA PRO A 445 21.07 16.01 -19.94
C PRO A 445 21.45 17.35 -19.28
N ASN A 446 20.47 18.24 -19.08
CA ASN A 446 20.62 19.53 -18.41
C ASN A 446 19.24 20.11 -18.04
N LEU A 447 19.24 21.15 -17.19
CA LEU A 447 18.00 21.78 -16.71
C LEU A 447 17.49 22.93 -17.61
N GLY A 448 18.25 23.36 -18.62
CA GLY A 448 17.92 24.51 -19.48
C GLY A 448 16.52 24.42 -20.13
N PRO A 449 16.16 23.31 -20.80
CA PRO A 449 14.84 23.11 -21.38
C PRO A 449 13.68 23.20 -20.38
N LEU A 450 13.97 23.04 -19.08
CA LEU A 450 12.98 23.14 -18.02
C LEU A 450 12.98 24.53 -17.37
N PHE A 451 14.13 25.00 -16.87
CA PHE A 451 14.23 26.22 -16.07
C PHE A 451 14.16 27.51 -16.90
N ASP A 452 14.62 27.49 -18.15
CA ASP A 452 14.59 28.65 -19.04
C ASP A 452 13.50 28.56 -20.12
N SER A 453 12.66 27.53 -20.06
CA SER A 453 11.61 27.28 -21.04
C SER A 453 10.76 28.54 -21.30
N PRO A 454 10.48 28.89 -22.57
CA PRO A 454 9.61 30.02 -22.91
C PRO A 454 8.15 29.82 -22.44
N LYS A 455 7.79 28.61 -22.01
CA LYS A 455 6.46 28.29 -21.47
C LYS A 455 6.28 28.69 -20.00
N LEU A 456 7.35 29.01 -19.27
CA LEU A 456 7.27 29.50 -17.90
C LEU A 456 7.00 31.01 -17.90
N ASP A 457 6.14 31.45 -17.00
CA ASP A 457 5.95 32.89 -16.75
C ASP A 457 7.19 33.53 -16.10
N ARG A 458 7.22 34.85 -16.08
CA ARG A 458 8.36 35.63 -15.60
C ARG A 458 8.61 35.44 -14.10
N ASP A 459 7.55 35.32 -13.31
CA ASP A 459 7.64 35.25 -11.85
C ASP A 459 8.19 33.88 -11.41
N LEU A 460 7.72 32.80 -12.05
CA LEU A 460 8.24 31.46 -11.81
C LEU A 460 9.72 31.36 -12.24
N LYS A 461 10.12 31.96 -13.37
CA LYS A 461 11.54 32.03 -13.76
C LYS A 461 12.38 32.78 -12.73
N ALA A 462 11.88 33.89 -12.19
CA ALA A 462 12.57 34.64 -11.15
C ALA A 462 12.72 33.79 -9.88
N MET A 463 11.65 33.09 -9.47
CA MET A 463 11.65 32.20 -8.31
C MET A 463 12.62 31.03 -8.46
N LEU A 464 12.73 30.46 -9.66
CA LEU A 464 13.71 29.41 -9.96
C LEU A 464 15.14 29.93 -9.85
N ARG A 465 15.43 31.11 -10.41
CA ARG A 465 16.76 31.72 -10.32
C ARG A 465 17.15 32.08 -8.89
N GLU A 466 16.19 32.50 -8.07
CA GLU A 466 16.41 32.74 -6.64
C GLU A 466 16.72 31.44 -5.90
N ASN A 467 15.90 30.40 -6.09
CA ASN A 467 15.99 29.18 -5.29
C ASN A 467 17.02 28.16 -5.78
N PHE A 468 17.41 28.22 -7.06
CA PHE A 468 18.24 27.22 -7.74
C PHE A 468 19.35 27.87 -8.57
N ARG A 469 19.94 28.98 -8.09
CA ARG A 469 20.94 29.78 -8.82
C ARG A 469 22.07 28.96 -9.45
N GLU A 470 22.60 27.97 -8.73
CA GLU A 470 23.66 27.06 -9.20
C GLU A 470 23.29 26.33 -10.50
N PHE A 471 22.00 26.03 -10.66
CA PHE A 471 21.48 25.23 -11.77
C PHE A 471 20.98 26.06 -12.96
N CYS A 472 20.77 27.37 -12.77
CA CYS A 472 20.37 28.28 -13.84
C CYS A 472 21.57 28.83 -14.65
N CYS A 473 22.80 28.69 -14.13
CA CYS A 473 23.98 29.34 -14.71
C CYS A 473 24.86 28.44 -15.60
N THR A 474 24.35 27.31 -16.10
CA THR A 474 25.10 26.43 -17.02
C THR A 474 25.06 26.93 -18.48
N ASN A 475 25.37 28.21 -18.67
CA ASN A 475 25.90 28.75 -19.93
C ASN A 475 27.38 29.09 -19.72
N VAL A 476 28.16 28.14 -19.20
CA VAL A 476 29.62 28.19 -19.38
C VAL A 476 29.84 27.54 -20.75
N PRO A 477 30.31 28.27 -21.78
CA PRO A 477 30.80 27.63 -23.00
C PRO A 477 31.83 26.57 -22.61
N PRO A 478 32.02 25.47 -23.37
CA PRO A 478 33.16 24.60 -23.16
C PRO A 478 34.43 25.43 -23.38
N ASN A 479 34.98 26.01 -22.32
CA ASN A 479 36.18 26.82 -22.42
C ASN A 479 37.34 25.88 -22.70
N ASN A 480 38.05 26.20 -23.77
CA ASN A 480 39.40 25.76 -24.10
C ASN A 480 40.33 25.92 -22.89
N ILE A 481 40.39 24.92 -22.01
CA ILE A 481 41.40 24.81 -20.94
C ILE A 481 42.76 24.33 -21.51
N TYR A 482 42.93 24.24 -22.84
CA TYR A 482 44.14 23.73 -23.49
C TYR A 482 44.91 24.74 -24.37
N GLN A 483 44.87 26.06 -24.08
CA GLN A 483 45.72 27.02 -24.82
C GLN A 483 46.43 28.10 -23.97
N GLN A 484 46.80 27.80 -22.72
CA GLN A 484 47.72 28.65 -21.95
C GLN A 484 48.90 27.88 -21.33
N GLN A 485 49.46 26.89 -22.04
CA GLN A 485 50.74 26.26 -21.70
C GLN A 485 51.67 26.07 -22.91
N GLN A 486 51.76 27.08 -23.79
CA GLN A 486 52.79 27.10 -24.85
C GLN A 486 53.55 28.42 -24.98
N GLN A 487 53.64 29.19 -23.89
CA GLN A 487 54.67 30.22 -23.76
C GLN A 487 55.29 30.15 -22.36
N GLN A 488 56.16 29.16 -22.19
CA GLN A 488 57.40 29.24 -21.42
C GLN A 488 58.29 28.05 -21.76
#